data_AF-A0A1H3B458-F1
#
_entry.id   AF-A0A1H3B458-F1
#
_cell.length_a   1.000
_cell.length_b   1.000
_cell.length_c   1.000
_cell.angle_alpha   90.00
_cell.angle_beta   90.00
_cell.angle_gamma   90.00
#
_symmetry.space_group_name_H-M   'P 1'
#
loop_
_entity.id
_entity.type
_entity.pdbx_description
1 polymer ?
#
loop_
_entity_poly.entity_id
_entity_poly.type
_entity_poly.pdbx_seq_one_letter_code
_entity_poly.pdbx_strand_id
1 'polypeptide(L)'
;MKKISKLGNPINTGSTIIEKSVEVIPFLIKFAVFAGVGYWAYSSYTNRFIKRKENAIYPDANVSFAQAQSRANAIYSSIGVFSNDFANVSRQLSGLNYNGFIRVFNAFGHKTGTLFGGDLDLEQWCANQFTPYEVQQLSFLLGGAFFQ
;
A
#
# COMPACT_ATOMS: atom_id res chain seq x y z
N MET A 1 -13.44 83.79 3.62
CA MET A 1 -14.49 82.87 3.12
C MET A 1 -14.00 81.43 3.18
N LYS A 2 -14.87 80.51 3.63
CA LYS A 2 -14.83 79.03 3.68
C LYS A 2 -14.04 78.30 2.55
N LYS A 3 -13.38 77.18 2.89
CA LYS A 3 -13.72 75.76 2.56
C LYS A 3 -12.61 74.80 3.06
N ILE A 4 -12.83 73.97 4.09
CA ILE A 4 -13.40 72.60 4.13
C ILE A 4 -12.44 71.48 3.63
N SER A 5 -11.96 70.69 4.62
CA SER A 5 -11.66 69.24 4.68
C SER A 5 -11.22 68.46 3.42
N LYS A 6 -10.25 67.55 3.62
CA LYS A 6 -10.51 66.10 3.78
C LYS A 6 -9.25 65.40 4.32
N LEU A 7 -9.22 65.15 5.62
CA LEU A 7 -8.45 64.03 6.17
C LEU A 7 -9.09 62.75 5.63
N GLY A 8 -8.51 62.21 4.56
CA GLY A 8 -8.89 60.92 4.00
C GLY A 8 -8.18 59.80 4.75
N ASN A 9 -8.95 59.12 5.60
CA ASN A 9 -8.80 57.77 6.13
C ASN A 9 -7.47 57.31 6.76
N PRO A 10 -7.46 56.90 8.05
CA PRO A 10 -6.38 56.09 8.56
C PRO A 10 -6.38 54.74 7.84
N ILE A 11 -5.16 54.29 7.53
CA ILE A 11 -4.81 52.99 6.98
C ILE A 11 -5.38 51.89 7.91
N ASN A 12 -6.59 51.42 7.63
CA ASN A 12 -7.23 50.26 8.29
C ASN A 12 -6.91 48.94 7.56
N THR A 13 -5.82 48.91 6.81
CA THR A 13 -5.41 47.74 6.02
C THR A 13 -4.57 46.78 6.85
N GLY A 14 -3.87 47.25 7.89
CA GLY A 14 -3.02 46.41 8.74
C GLY A 14 -3.79 45.54 9.74
N SER A 15 -4.77 46.12 10.45
CA SER A 15 -5.55 45.42 11.48
C SER A 15 -6.47 44.34 10.89
N THR A 16 -7.13 44.63 9.77
CA THR A 16 -8.05 43.68 9.11
C THR A 16 -7.36 42.51 8.44
N ILE A 17 -6.12 42.68 7.95
CA ILE A 17 -5.33 41.57 7.38
C ILE A 17 -4.81 40.65 8.50
N ILE A 18 -4.35 41.22 9.61
CA ILE A 18 -3.89 40.44 10.77
C ILE A 18 -5.05 39.67 11.41
N GLU A 19 -6.22 40.29 11.61
CA GLU A 19 -7.41 39.63 12.18
C GLU A 19 -7.91 38.48 11.30
N LYS A 20 -7.99 38.66 9.98
CA LYS A 20 -8.38 37.58 9.06
C LYS A 20 -7.38 36.43 9.00
N SER A 21 -6.10 36.70 9.26
CA SER A 21 -5.05 35.67 9.28
C SER A 21 -5.16 34.80 10.52
N VAL A 22 -5.47 35.40 11.68
CA VAL A 22 -5.65 34.70 12.97
C VAL A 22 -6.88 33.79 12.96
N GLU A 23 -7.95 34.17 12.24
CA GLU A 23 -9.18 33.39 12.13
C GLU A 23 -9.07 32.19 11.18
N VAL A 24 -8.22 32.28 10.15
CA VAL A 24 -8.04 31.22 9.13
C VAL A 24 -7.16 30.08 9.62
N ILE A 25 -6.21 30.32 10.53
CA ILE A 25 -5.32 29.30 11.10
C ILE A 25 -6.09 28.12 11.75
N PRO A 26 -7.05 28.33 12.68
CA PRO A 26 -7.79 27.22 13.27
C PRO A 26 -8.69 26.49 12.25
N PHE A 27 -9.19 27.18 11.22
CA PHE A 27 -9.91 26.53 10.12
C PHE A 27 -9.01 25.62 9.29
N LEU A 28 -7.82 26.10 8.90
CA LEU A 28 -6.85 25.31 8.15
C LEU A 28 -6.38 24.08 8.92
N ILE A 29 -6.14 24.21 10.23
CA ILE A 29 -5.76 23.08 11.09
C ILE A 29 -6.89 22.05 11.14
N LYS A 30 -8.14 22.47 11.38
CA LYS A 30 -9.29 21.55 11.37
C LYS A 30 -9.45 20.86 10.03
N PHE A 31 -9.37 21.62 8.93
CA PHE A 31 -9.48 21.07 7.58
C PHE A 31 -8.35 20.07 7.30
N ALA A 32 -7.10 20.37 7.65
CA ALA A 32 -5.98 19.47 7.48
C ALA A 32 -6.15 18.18 8.30
N VAL A 33 -6.66 18.27 9.53
CA VAL A 33 -6.98 17.09 10.35
C VAL A 33 -8.09 16.26 9.71
N PHE A 34 -9.20 16.87 9.29
CA PHE A 34 -10.30 16.14 8.64
C PHE A 34 -9.90 15.55 7.29
N ALA A 35 -9.12 16.27 6.49
CA ALA A 35 -8.56 15.77 5.24
C ALA A 35 -7.58 14.62 5.48
N GLY A 36 -6.74 14.73 6.52
CA GLY A 36 -5.81 13.67 6.93
C GLY A 36 -6.54 12.41 7.39
N VAL A 37 -7.56 12.54 8.23
CA VAL A 37 -8.40 11.43 8.69
C VAL A 37 -9.19 10.82 7.53
N GLY A 38 -9.76 11.66 6.67
CA GLY A 38 -10.48 11.23 5.47
C GLY A 38 -9.59 10.47 4.49
N TYR A 39 -8.37 10.96 4.25
CA TYR A 39 -7.37 10.30 3.43
C TYR A 39 -6.94 8.96 4.05
N TRP A 40 -6.69 8.92 5.36
CA TRP A 40 -6.31 7.70 6.07
C TRP A 40 -7.43 6.64 6.07
N ALA A 41 -8.68 7.06 6.27
CA ALA A 41 -9.84 6.16 6.21
C ALA A 41 -10.07 5.64 4.78
N TYR A 42 -9.92 6.52 3.78
CA TYR A 42 -10.03 6.15 2.37
C TYR A 42 -8.93 5.16 1.96
N SER A 43 -7.67 5.44 2.29
CA SER A 43 -6.55 4.55 1.97
C SER A 43 -6.66 3.20 2.68
N SER A 44 -7.07 3.19 3.96
CA SER A 44 -7.33 1.94 4.70
C SER A 44 -8.47 1.12 4.11
N TYR A 45 -9.48 1.77 3.50
CA TYR A 45 -10.59 1.08 2.86
C TYR A 45 -10.25 0.56 1.46
N THR A 46 -9.48 1.30 0.67
CA THR A 46 -9.12 0.90 -0.70
C THR A 46 -7.93 -0.06 -0.76
N ASN A 47 -7.06 -0.10 0.26
CA ASN A 47 -5.87 -0.98 0.28
C ASN A 47 -6.14 -2.37 0.88
N ARG A 48 -7.36 -2.89 0.73
CA ARG A 48 -7.74 -4.19 1.29
C ARG A 48 -7.30 -5.33 0.39
N PHE A 49 -6.72 -6.38 0.99
CA PHE A 49 -6.39 -7.60 0.28
C PHE A 49 -7.61 -8.24 -0.38
N ILE A 50 -7.55 -8.37 -1.70
CA ILE A 50 -8.57 -9.08 -2.47
C ILE A 50 -8.12 -10.54 -2.61
N LYS A 51 -8.76 -11.41 -1.83
CA LYS A 51 -8.57 -12.86 -1.97
C LYS A 51 -8.97 -13.31 -3.37
N ARG A 52 -8.10 -14.09 -4.01
CA ARG A 52 -8.39 -14.71 -5.31
C ARG A 52 -9.19 -16.00 -5.08
N LYS A 53 -10.18 -16.25 -5.93
CA LYS A 53 -10.94 -17.51 -5.86
C LYS A 53 -10.14 -18.61 -6.55
N GLU A 54 -10.13 -19.79 -5.95
CA GLU A 54 -9.64 -20.99 -6.63
C GLU A 54 -10.52 -21.25 -7.86
N ASN A 55 -9.89 -21.66 -8.96
CA ASN A 55 -10.56 -21.87 -10.23
C ASN A 55 -10.86 -23.37 -10.41
N ALA A 56 -12.13 -23.71 -10.55
CA ALA A 56 -12.62 -25.08 -10.68
C ALA A 56 -12.20 -25.78 -11.99
N ILE A 57 -11.68 -25.02 -12.98
CA ILE A 57 -11.12 -25.58 -14.22
C ILE A 57 -9.77 -26.26 -13.96
N TYR A 58 -9.02 -25.78 -12.95
CA TYR A 58 -7.74 -26.36 -12.57
C TYR A 58 -7.92 -27.41 -11.47
N PRO A 59 -6.98 -28.38 -11.35
CA PRO A 59 -7.01 -29.33 -10.25
C PRO A 59 -7.05 -28.64 -8.88
N ASP A 60 -7.68 -29.30 -7.90
CA ASP A 60 -7.71 -28.81 -6.52
C ASP A 60 -6.31 -28.46 -6.01
N ALA A 61 -6.23 -27.48 -5.11
CA ALA A 61 -4.96 -27.05 -4.54
C ALA A 61 -4.21 -28.23 -3.92
N ASN A 62 -2.97 -28.44 -4.39
CA ASN A 62 -2.11 -29.54 -3.94
C ASN A 62 -1.47 -29.31 -2.56
N VAL A 63 -1.88 -28.24 -1.86
CA VAL A 63 -1.44 -27.89 -0.51
C VAL A 63 -2.65 -27.63 0.39
N SER A 64 -2.56 -28.09 1.63
CA SER A 64 -3.55 -27.76 2.68
C SER A 64 -3.43 -26.29 3.10
N PHE A 65 -4.46 -25.77 3.77
CA PHE A 65 -4.44 -24.40 4.33
C PHE A 65 -3.27 -24.19 5.30
N ALA A 66 -2.95 -25.17 6.15
CA ALA A 66 -1.84 -25.08 7.09
C ALA A 66 -0.48 -25.04 6.36
N GLN A 67 -0.30 -25.86 5.32
CA GLN A 67 0.90 -25.83 4.49
C GLN A 67 1.02 -24.50 3.74
N ALA A 68 -0.10 -23.99 3.20
CA ALA A 68 -0.11 -22.71 2.51
C ALA A 68 0.29 -21.56 3.46
N GLN A 69 -0.23 -21.55 4.69
CA GLN A 69 0.16 -20.59 5.72
C GLN A 69 1.65 -20.71 6.08
N SER A 70 2.15 -21.93 6.25
CA SER A 70 3.57 -22.17 6.55
C SER A 70 4.48 -21.65 5.43
N ARG A 71 4.14 -21.92 4.17
CA ARG A 71 4.88 -21.42 3.00
C ARG A 71 4.82 -19.90 2.91
N ALA A 72 3.65 -19.31 3.09
CA ALA A 72 3.46 -17.85 3.10
C ALA A 72 4.30 -17.16 4.18
N ASN A 73 4.33 -17.72 5.40
CA ASN A 73 5.14 -17.22 6.50
C ASN A 73 6.64 -17.33 6.17
N ALA A 74 7.07 -18.46 5.58
CA ALA A 74 8.45 -18.65 5.16
C ALA A 74 8.87 -17.66 4.07
N ILE A 75 7.99 -17.36 3.10
CA ILE A 75 8.24 -16.34 2.07
C ILE A 75 8.38 -14.96 2.71
N TYR A 76 7.49 -14.60 3.64
CA TYR A 76 7.57 -13.33 4.35
C TYR A 76 8.88 -13.20 5.15
N SER A 77 9.29 -14.24 5.86
CA SER A 77 10.54 -14.24 6.64
C SER A 77 11.81 -14.28 5.78
N SER A 78 11.70 -14.61 4.49
CA SER A 78 12.85 -14.69 3.56
C SER A 78 13.32 -13.32 3.08
N ILE A 79 12.56 -12.27 3.37
CA ILE A 79 12.81 -10.91 2.90
C ILE A 79 13.01 -10.04 4.14
N GLY A 80 14.25 -9.63 4.36
CA GLY A 80 14.65 -8.82 5.51
C GLY A 80 15.16 -7.44 5.08
N VAL A 81 15.35 -6.54 6.04
CA VAL A 81 15.85 -5.16 5.81
C VAL A 81 17.21 -5.12 5.10
N PHE A 82 18.01 -6.18 5.24
CA PHE A 82 19.40 -6.22 4.77
C PHE A 82 19.66 -7.21 3.62
N SER A 83 18.76 -8.15 3.38
CA SER A 83 18.96 -9.20 2.36
C SER A 83 17.65 -9.93 2.05
N ASN A 84 17.53 -10.35 0.78
CA ASN A 84 16.39 -11.10 0.25
C ASN A 84 16.86 -12.48 -0.22
N ASP A 85 16.27 -13.55 0.32
CA ASP A 85 16.60 -14.93 -0.03
C ASP A 85 15.69 -15.43 -1.16
N PHE A 86 16.10 -15.14 -2.40
CA PHE A 86 15.41 -15.61 -3.60
C PHE A 86 15.29 -17.13 -3.66
N ALA A 87 16.33 -17.86 -3.25
CA ALA A 87 16.36 -19.32 -3.32
C ALA A 87 15.31 -19.95 -2.41
N ASN A 88 15.10 -19.38 -1.21
CA ASN A 88 14.04 -19.85 -0.33
C ASN A 88 12.65 -19.51 -0.88
N VAL A 89 12.42 -18.29 -1.39
CA VAL A 89 11.13 -17.93 -2.00
C VAL A 89 10.79 -18.86 -3.17
N SER A 90 11.74 -19.07 -4.07
CA SER A 90 11.63 -20.02 -5.19
C SER A 90 11.27 -21.43 -4.71
N ARG A 91 11.93 -21.93 -3.66
CA ARG A 91 11.64 -23.24 -3.06
C ARG A 91 10.23 -23.33 -2.47
N GLN A 92 9.73 -22.27 -1.84
CA GLN A 92 8.39 -22.28 -1.26
C GLN A 92 7.28 -22.21 -2.33
N LEU A 93 7.57 -21.57 -3.47
CA LEU A 93 6.65 -21.47 -4.60
C LEU A 93 6.72 -22.66 -5.55
N SER A 94 7.83 -23.41 -5.56
CA SER A 94 7.99 -24.55 -6.46
C SER A 94 7.02 -25.70 -6.15
N GLY A 95 6.63 -26.39 -7.21
CA GLY A 95 5.76 -27.56 -7.15
C GLY A 95 4.30 -27.25 -6.77
N LEU A 96 3.91 -25.98 -6.67
CA LEU A 96 2.51 -25.59 -6.50
C LEU A 96 1.78 -25.68 -7.85
N ASN A 97 0.57 -26.25 -7.86
CA ASN A 97 -0.34 -26.09 -8.98
C ASN A 97 -1.05 -24.73 -8.89
N TYR A 98 -1.83 -24.35 -9.92
CA TYR A 98 -2.51 -23.05 -9.96
C TYR A 98 -3.31 -22.75 -8.68
N ASN A 99 -4.20 -23.65 -8.27
CA ASN A 99 -5.00 -23.46 -7.06
C ASN A 99 -4.16 -23.51 -5.76
N GLY A 100 -3.08 -24.28 -5.74
CA GLY A 100 -2.11 -24.30 -4.64
C GLY A 100 -1.38 -22.97 -4.47
N PHE A 101 -1.00 -22.34 -5.59
CA PHE A 101 -0.48 -20.98 -5.59
C PHE A 101 -1.51 -19.97 -5.08
N ILE A 102 -2.74 -20.00 -5.62
CA ILE A 102 -3.82 -19.11 -5.15
C ILE A 102 -4.06 -19.25 -3.65
N ARG A 103 -3.96 -20.47 -3.10
CA ARG A 103 -4.08 -20.71 -1.66
C ARG A 103 -2.92 -20.11 -0.86
N VAL A 104 -1.68 -20.21 -1.34
CA VAL A 104 -0.50 -19.56 -0.73
C VAL A 104 -0.61 -18.04 -0.82
N PHE A 105 -0.99 -17.50 -1.99
CA PHE A 105 -1.27 -16.08 -2.21
C PHE A 105 -2.30 -15.57 -1.20
N ASN A 106 -3.42 -16.28 -1.05
CA ASN A 106 -4.48 -15.94 -0.09
C ASN A 106 -4.04 -16.03 1.38
N ALA A 107 -3.16 -16.97 1.71
CA ALA A 107 -2.60 -17.12 3.05
C ALA A 107 -1.53 -16.07 3.38
N PHE A 108 -0.82 -15.58 2.36
CA PHE A 108 0.14 -14.48 2.48
C PHE A 108 -0.58 -13.18 2.82
N GLY A 109 -1.67 -12.88 2.13
CA GLY A 109 -2.47 -11.69 2.38
C GLY A 109 -1.77 -10.41 1.93
N HIS A 110 -2.00 -9.32 2.66
CA HIS A 110 -1.23 -8.08 2.52
C HIS A 110 -0.15 -8.02 3.60
N LYS A 111 1.06 -7.67 3.18
CA LYS A 111 2.19 -7.39 4.07
C LYS A 111 2.75 -6.01 3.77
N THR A 112 3.03 -5.25 4.82
CA THR A 112 3.66 -3.93 4.70
C THR A 112 5.15 -4.13 4.41
N GLY A 113 5.65 -3.55 3.32
CA GLY A 113 7.06 -3.57 2.92
C GLY A 113 7.99 -2.85 3.89
N THR A 114 9.31 -3.03 3.72
CA THR A 114 10.32 -2.28 4.49
C THR A 114 10.37 -0.79 4.12
N LEU A 115 10.69 0.04 5.13
CA LEU A 115 10.89 1.49 5.28
C LEU A 115 10.12 2.53 4.42
N PHE A 116 9.72 2.23 3.18
CA PHE A 116 9.00 3.15 2.28
C PHE A 116 7.90 2.47 1.41
N GLY A 117 7.67 1.16 1.57
CA GLY A 117 6.74 0.39 0.73
C GLY A 117 5.39 0.16 1.40
N GLY A 118 4.31 0.54 0.69
CA GLY A 118 2.92 0.32 1.09
C GLY A 118 2.50 -1.15 1.22
N ASP A 119 1.20 -1.39 1.28
CA ASP A 119 0.62 -2.73 1.39
C ASP A 119 0.85 -3.52 0.10
N LEU A 120 1.64 -4.59 0.17
CA LEU A 120 1.98 -5.45 -0.96
C LEU A 120 1.32 -6.83 -0.79
N ASP A 121 0.70 -7.33 -1.86
CA ASP A 121 0.35 -8.74 -1.98
C ASP A 121 1.59 -9.60 -2.29
N LEU A 122 1.46 -10.93 -2.39
CA LEU A 122 2.59 -11.83 -2.60
C LEU A 122 3.37 -11.53 -3.89
N GLU A 123 2.70 -11.17 -4.96
CA GLU A 123 3.33 -10.93 -6.27
C GLU A 123 4.07 -9.59 -6.25
N GLN A 124 3.41 -8.56 -5.72
CA GLN A 124 4.01 -7.24 -5.50
C GLN A 124 5.17 -7.30 -4.51
N TRP A 125 5.06 -8.13 -3.48
CA TRP A 125 6.13 -8.39 -2.51
C TRP A 125 7.37 -8.95 -3.20
N CYS A 126 7.21 -9.95 -4.06
CA CYS A 126 8.32 -10.48 -4.84
C CYS A 126 8.84 -9.49 -5.89
N ALA A 127 7.97 -8.75 -6.58
CA ALA A 127 8.36 -7.78 -7.60
C ALA A 127 9.12 -6.57 -7.03
N ASN A 128 8.81 -6.17 -5.79
CA ASN A 128 9.50 -5.08 -5.10
C ASN A 128 10.91 -5.49 -4.63
N GLN A 129 11.09 -6.78 -4.34
CA GLN A 129 12.25 -7.28 -3.60
C GLN A 129 13.27 -8.01 -4.47
N PHE A 130 12.88 -8.43 -5.68
CA PHE A 130 13.73 -9.15 -6.61
C PHE A 130 13.89 -8.41 -7.94
N THR A 131 14.92 -8.77 -8.69
CA THR A 131 15.16 -8.22 -10.03
C THR A 131 14.10 -8.74 -11.02
N PRO A 132 13.85 -8.03 -12.13
CA PRO A 132 12.90 -8.48 -13.16
C PRO A 132 13.18 -9.90 -13.69
N TYR A 133 14.46 -10.29 -13.75
CA TYR A 133 14.88 -11.62 -14.17
C TYR A 133 14.48 -12.72 -13.17
N GLU A 134 14.72 -12.49 -11.88
CA GLU A 134 14.32 -13.40 -10.79
C GLU A 134 12.79 -13.53 -10.72
N VAL A 135 12.09 -12.41 -10.86
CA VAL A 135 10.64 -12.36 -10.92
C VAL A 135 10.10 -13.19 -12.10
N GLN A 136 10.74 -13.09 -13.26
CA GLN A 136 10.41 -13.90 -14.43
C GLN A 136 10.61 -15.40 -14.16
N GLN A 137 11.68 -15.78 -13.44
CA GLN A 137 11.90 -17.18 -13.04
C GLN A 137 10.77 -17.68 -12.12
N LEU A 138 10.32 -16.87 -11.15
CA LEU A 138 9.18 -17.24 -10.29
C LEU A 138 7.90 -17.45 -11.11
N SER A 139 7.65 -16.60 -12.10
CA SER A 139 6.52 -16.76 -13.01
C SER A 139 6.59 -18.07 -13.81
N PHE A 140 7.77 -18.45 -14.29
CA PHE A 140 7.97 -19.73 -14.96
C PHE A 140 7.71 -20.94 -14.06
N LEU A 141 8.14 -20.89 -12.79
CA LEU A 141 7.90 -21.98 -11.83
C LEU A 141 6.42 -22.25 -11.57
N LEU A 142 5.60 -21.21 -11.72
CA LEU A 142 4.17 -21.25 -11.45
C LEU A 142 3.33 -21.38 -12.74
N GLY A 143 3.97 -21.68 -13.87
CA GLY A 143 3.29 -21.83 -15.16
C GLY A 143 2.55 -20.57 -15.60
N GLY A 144 3.04 -19.38 -15.21
CA GLY A 144 2.41 -18.10 -15.50
C GLY A 144 1.28 -17.68 -14.54
N ALA A 145 1.07 -18.39 -13.42
CA ALA A 145 0.04 -18.02 -12.44
C ALA A 145 0.37 -16.78 -11.59
N PHE A 146 1.62 -16.28 -11.67
CA PHE A 146 2.21 -15.29 -10.76
C PHE A 146 2.00 -13.81 -11.15
N PHE A 147 1.38 -13.51 -12.30
CA PHE A 147 1.11 -12.12 -12.74
C PHE A 147 -0.13 -12.05 -13.63
N GLN A 148 -1.30 -12.39 -13.07
CA GLN A 148 -2.59 -12.22 -13.75
C GLN A 148 -3.26 -10.90 -13.38
#